data_AF-A0A2V6AKC5-F1
#
_entry.id   AF-A0A2V6AKC5-F1
#
_cell.length_a   1.000
_cell.length_b   1.000
_cell.length_c   1.000
_cell.angle_alpha   90.00
_cell.angle_beta   90.00
_cell.angle_gamma   90.00
#
_symmetry.space_group_name_H-M   'P 1'
#
loop_
_entity.id
_entity.type
_entity.pdbx_description
1 polymer ?
#
loop_
_entity_poly.entity_id
_entity_poly.type
_entity_poly.pdbx_seq_one_letter_code
_entity_poly.pdbx_strand_id
1 'polypeptide(L)' 'MSQAQLERKVADYLRKSQALEDYWQRPLTAEQLQAEMDRMAQHTKQREVLPEVFAALGNDPFIVAECLARPALAGRLLTN' A
#
# COMPACT_ATOMS: atom_id res chain seq x y z
N MET A 1 12.78 10.47 -16.83
CA MET A 1 13.32 9.71 -15.68
C MET A 1 14.30 8.68 -16.21
N SER A 2 15.50 8.59 -15.66
CA SER A 2 16.47 7.55 -16.03
C SER A 2 16.31 6.29 -15.17
N GLN A 3 16.85 5.17 -15.64
CA GLN A 3 16.83 3.89 -14.92
C GLN A 3 17.42 4.04 -13.50
N ALA A 4 18.53 4.74 -13.35
CA ALA A 4 19.16 5.00 -12.06
C ALA A 4 18.26 5.82 -11.09
N GLN A 5 17.43 6.72 -11.61
CA GLN A 5 16.46 7.46 -10.80
C GLN A 5 15.31 6.56 -10.34
N LEU A 6 14.88 5.62 -11.18
CA LEU A 6 13.85 4.65 -10.84
C LEU A 6 14.35 3.65 -9.79
N GLU A 7 15.55 3.09 -9.98
CA GLU A 7 16.18 2.16 -9.04
C GLU A 7 16.38 2.78 -7.66
N ARG A 8 16.80 4.05 -7.59
CA ARG A 8 16.93 4.77 -6.32
C ARG A 8 15.58 4.99 -5.63
N LYS A 9 14.53 5.29 -6.40
CA LYS A 9 13.16 5.38 -5.88
C LYS A 9 12.65 4.04 -5.36
N VAL A 10 12.93 2.95 -6.07
CA VAL A 10 12.56 1.59 -5.65
C VAL A 10 13.32 1.20 -4.38
N ALA A 11 14.63 1.46 -4.31
CA ALA A 11 15.43 1.18 -3.13
C ALA A 11 14.97 2.00 -1.90
N ASP A 12 14.60 3.26 -2.08
CA ASP A 12 14.06 4.10 -1.01
C ASP A 12 12.67 3.64 -0.58
N TYR A 13 11.82 3.21 -1.52
CA TYR A 13 10.51 2.62 -1.22
C TYR A 13 10.66 1.31 -0.44
N LEU A 14 11.55 0.41 -0.87
CA LEU A 14 11.82 -0.86 -0.20
C LEU A 14 12.41 -0.66 1.19
N ARG A 15 13.37 0.26 1.37
CA ARG A 15 13.89 0.61 2.70
C ARG A 15 12.82 1.17 3.63
N LYS A 16 11.91 2.00 3.11
CA LYS A 16 10.78 2.51 3.90
C LYS A 16 9.82 1.38 4.25
N SER A 17 9.54 0.47 3.32
CA SER A 17 8.71 -0.72 3.57
C SER A 17 9.33 -1.62 4.65
N GLN A 18 10.65 -1.86 4.59
CA GLN A 18 11.37 -2.64 5.59
C GLN A 18 11.38 -1.96 6.96
N ALA A 19 11.66 -0.65 7.00
CA ALA A 19 11.59 0.10 8.24
C ALA A 19 10.17 0.14 8.82
N LEU A 20 9.15 0.13 7.97
CA LEU A 20 7.76 0.01 8.38
C LEU A 20 7.46 -1.38 8.97
N GLU A 21 7.97 -2.46 8.38
CA GLU A 21 7.87 -3.82 8.94
C GLU A 21 8.55 -3.91 10.31
N ASP A 22 9.76 -3.36 10.45
CA ASP A 22 10.56 -3.41 11.68
C ASP A 22 9.98 -2.52 12.80
N TYR A 23 9.40 -1.38 12.44
CA TYR A 23 8.86 -0.40 13.40
C TYR A 23 7.47 -0.79 13.92
N TRP A 24 6.71 -1.62 13.19
CA TRP A 24 5.30 -1.80 13.52
C TRP A 24 5.02 -2.71 14.72
N GLN A 25 5.88 -3.69 15.04
CA GLN A 25 5.81 -4.66 16.18
C GLN A 25 4.40 -5.24 16.57
N ARG A 26 3.37 -4.98 15.77
CA ARG A 26 1.98 -5.44 15.84
C ARG A 26 1.55 -5.64 14.39
N PRO A 27 1.64 -6.85 13.84
CA PRO A 27 1.27 -7.07 12.45
C PRO A 27 -0.16 -6.55 12.21
N LEU A 28 -0.32 -5.69 11.19
CA LEU A 28 -1.66 -5.32 10.71
C LEU A 28 -2.39 -6.61 10.32
N THR A 29 -3.56 -6.81 10.90
CA THR A 29 -4.34 -8.03 10.70
C THR A 29 -4.98 -8.02 9.32
N ALA A 30 -5.28 -9.20 8.77
CA ALA A 30 -6.00 -9.31 7.50
C ALA A 30 -7.35 -8.55 7.54
N GLU A 31 -8.03 -8.52 8.68
CA GLU A 31 -9.27 -7.78 8.88
C GLU A 31 -9.07 -6.26 8.79
N GLN A 32 -7.97 -5.75 9.35
CA GLN A 32 -7.62 -4.32 9.22
C GLN A 32 -7.29 -3.94 7.78
N LEU A 33 -6.61 -4.82 7.04
CA LEU A 33 -6.31 -4.59 5.62
C LEU A 33 -7.59 -4.64 4.78
N GLN A 34 -8.49 -5.59 5.05
CA GLN A 34 -9.79 -5.66 4.37
C GLN A 34 -10.64 -4.40 4.63
N ALA A 35 -10.70 -3.94 5.89
CA ALA A 35 -11.42 -2.71 6.23
C ALA A 35 -10.84 -1.48 5.52
N GLU A 36 -9.52 -1.43 5.34
CA GLU A 36 -8.89 -0.35 4.57
C GLU A 36 -9.21 -0.46 3.07
N MET A 37 -9.23 -1.66 2.49
CA MET A 37 -9.66 -1.87 1.10
C MET A 37 -11.11 -1.43 0.88
N ASP A 38 -12.01 -1.77 1.80
CA ASP A 38 -13.42 -1.34 1.73
C ASP A 38 -13.53 0.18 1.83
N ARG A 39 -12.75 0.80 2.73
CA ARG A 39 -12.68 2.26 2.85
C ARG A 39 -12.16 2.90 1.56
N MET A 40 -11.15 2.33 0.91
CA MET A 40 -10.65 2.82 -0.37
C MET A 40 -11.73 2.77 -1.45
N ALA A 41 -12.44 1.64 -1.57
CA ALA A 41 -13.53 1.50 -2.53
C ALA A 41 -14.65 2.53 -2.31
N GLN A 42 -15.00 2.81 -1.05
CA GLN A 42 -16.09 3.73 -0.72
C GLN A 42 -15.70 5.22 -0.79
N HIS A 43 -14.49 5.56 -0.35
CA HIS A 43 -14.10 6.93 -0.04
C HIS A 43 -12.90 7.45 -0.84
N THR A 44 -12.37 6.69 -1.81
CA THR A 44 -11.34 7.23 -2.70
C THR A 44 -11.88 8.43 -3.50
N LYS A 45 -11.04 9.46 -3.66
CA LYS A 45 -11.32 10.62 -4.53
C LYS A 45 -11.09 10.32 -6.01
N GLN A 46 -10.46 9.19 -6.33
CA GLN A 46 -10.16 8.74 -7.69
C GLN A 46 -10.75 7.33 -7.87
N ARG A 47 -12.08 7.25 -8.01
CA ARG A 47 -12.79 5.96 -8.12
C ARG A 47 -12.52 5.27 -9.45
N GLU A 48 -12.20 6.06 -10.46
CA GLU A 48 -11.93 5.64 -11.83
C GLU A 48 -10.57 4.95 -11.96
N VAL A 49 -9.60 5.40 -11.15
CA VAL A 49 -8.22 4.89 -11.17
C VAL A 49 -8.05 3.66 -10.28
N LEU A 50 -8.88 3.50 -9.24
CA LEU A 50 -8.77 2.39 -8.30
C LEU A 50 -8.84 1.00 -8.98
N PRO A 51 -9.75 0.74 -9.95
CA PRO A 51 -9.76 -0.51 -10.72
C PRO A 51 -8.50 -0.73 -11.55
N GLU A 52 -7.91 0.32 -12.12
CA GLU A 52 -6.67 0.21 -12.89
C GLU A 52 -5.50 -0.19 -11.99
N VAL A 53 -5.44 0.36 -10.78
CA VAL A 53 -4.45 -0.01 -9.76
C VAL A 53 -4.62 -1.48 -9.36
N PHE A 54 -5.85 -1.94 -9.18
CA PHE A 54 -6.12 -3.35 -8.84
C PHE A 54 -5.71 -4.28 -10.00
N ALA A 55 -6.02 -3.89 -11.24
CA ALA A 55 -5.64 -4.64 -12.43
C ALA A 55 -4.12 -4.71 -12.61
N ALA A 56 -3.40 -3.62 -12.31
CA ALA A 56 -1.93 -3.59 -12.32
C ALA A 56 -1.31 -4.52 -11.26
N LEU A 57 -2.05 -4.82 -10.19
CA LEU A 57 -1.70 -5.78 -9.15
C LEU A 57 -2.25 -7.20 -9.44
N GLY A 58 -2.72 -7.44 -10.67
CA GLY A 58 -3.23 -8.75 -11.11
C GLY A 58 -4.62 -9.10 -10.55
N ASN A 59 -5.33 -8.14 -9.95
CA ASN A 59 -6.57 -8.37 -9.20
C ASN A 59 -6.45 -9.44 -8.10
N ASP A 60 -5.24 -9.67 -7.60
CA ASP A 60 -5.00 -10.60 -6.50
C ASP A 60 -5.29 -9.89 -5.17
N PRO A 61 -6.29 -10.35 -4.38
CA PRO A 61 -6.64 -9.71 -3.12
C PRO A 61 -5.50 -9.65 -2.11
N PHE A 62 -4.62 -10.65 -2.09
CA PHE A 62 -3.46 -10.67 -1.21
C PHE A 62 -2.45 -9.59 -1.62
N ILE A 63 -2.14 -9.50 -2.92
CA ILE A 63 -1.22 -8.48 -3.44
C ILE A 63 -1.80 -7.07 -3.26
N VAL A 64 -3.11 -6.88 -3.44
CA VAL A 64 -3.78 -5.59 -3.19
C VAL A 64 -3.71 -5.23 -1.70
N ALA A 65 -3.98 -6.17 -0.80
CA ALA A 65 -3.87 -5.94 0.63
C ALA A 65 -2.45 -5.54 1.05
N GLU A 66 -1.44 -6.24 0.53
CA GLU A 66 -0.04 -6.02 0.92
C GLU A 66 0.58 -4.78 0.25
N CYS A 67 0.33 -4.56 -1.04
CA CYS A 67 1.00 -3.50 -1.80
C CYS A 67 0.25 -2.18 -1.84
N LEU A 68 -1.07 -2.18 -1.56
CA LEU A 68 -1.89 -0.98 -1.57
C LEU A 68 -2.48 -0.66 -0.20
N ALA A 69 -3.17 -1.60 0.43
CA ALA A 69 -3.87 -1.34 1.69
C ALA A 69 -2.92 -1.15 2.87
N ARG A 70 -1.93 -2.05 3.03
CA ARG A 70 -0.94 -2.00 4.13
C ARG A 70 -0.16 -0.68 4.17
N PRO A 71 0.49 -0.20 3.09
CA PRO A 71 1.23 1.07 3.15
C PRO A 71 0.32 2.28 3.36
N ALA A 72 -0.91 2.27 2.83
CA ALA A 72 -1.86 3.36 3.03
C ALA A 72 -2.38 3.43 4.48
N LEU A 73 -2.76 2.28 5.05
CA LEU A 73 -3.19 2.18 6.44
C LEU A 73 -2.06 2.57 7.40
N ALA A 74 -0.86 2.07 7.12
CA ALA A 74 0.32 2.36 7.92
C ALA A 74 0.70 3.85 7.84
N GLY A 75 0.68 4.46 6.66
CA GLY A 75 0.91 5.91 6.53
C GLY A 75 -0.06 6.72 7.38
N ARG A 76 -1.35 6.37 7.39
CA ARG A 76 -2.38 7.05 8.19
C ARG A 76 -2.19 6.87 9.69
N LEU A 77 -1.82 5.67 10.14
CA LEU A 77 -1.59 5.37 11.55
C LEU A 77 -0.33 6.04 12.12
N LEU A 78 0.64 6.41 11.27
CA LEU A 78 1.85 7.15 11.69
C LEU A 78 1.66 8.66 11.73
N THR A 79 0.68 9.20 11.02
CA THR A 79 0.44 10.65 10.90
C THR A 79 -0.71 11.17 11.77
N ASN A 80 -1.45 10.30 12.44
CA ASN A 80 -2.50 10.63 13.41
C ASN A 80 -1.95 10.51 14.84
#